data_AF-A0A2M7HWX4-F1
#
_entry.id   AF-A0A2M7HWX4-F1
#
_cell.length_a   1.000
_cell.length_b   1.000
_cell.length_c   1.000
_cell.angle_alpha   90.00
_cell.angle_beta   90.00
_cell.angle_gamma   90.00
#
_symmetry.space_group_name_H-M   'P 1'
#
loop_
_entity.id
_entity.type
_entity.pdbx_description
1 polymer ?
#
loop_
_entity_poly.entity_id
_entity_poly.type
_entity_poly.pdbx_seq_one_letter_code
_entity_poly.pdbx_strand_id
1 'polypeptide(L)'
;MTSVKMSDIEWPAVVKLSQNDELLYLAHQRDWLELACLYQHHFTEEDQLLDSAGHRYRIRANPRTVHEDPVGELPQLLQQEQNLPLTDFIKWVQNHATALGQCCVAKLAFTTISQGMEIVRTLDE
;
A
#
# COMPACT_ATOMS: atom_id res chain seq x y z
N MET A 1 -0.04 -7.62 -16.25
CA MET A 1 -0.52 -7.63 -14.84
C MET A 1 -1.02 -9.00 -14.49
N THR A 2 -0.53 -9.57 -13.39
CA THR A 2 -0.85 -10.94 -12.96
C THR A 2 -1.38 -10.89 -11.52
N SER A 3 -2.45 -11.62 -11.23
CA SER A 3 -2.91 -11.80 -9.85
C SER A 3 -1.88 -12.63 -9.09
N VAL A 4 -1.45 -12.14 -7.92
CA VAL A 4 -0.41 -12.79 -7.10
C VAL A 4 -1.00 -13.38 -5.83
N LYS A 5 -0.32 -14.40 -5.29
CA LYS A 5 -0.66 -14.93 -3.98
C LYS A 5 -0.02 -14.04 -2.92
N MET A 6 -0.62 -14.02 -1.74
CA MET A 6 -0.08 -13.25 -0.60
C MET A 6 1.32 -13.72 -0.17
N SER A 7 1.67 -14.98 -0.44
CA SER A 7 3.01 -15.55 -0.21
C SER A 7 4.10 -14.93 -1.09
N ASP A 8 3.71 -14.24 -2.15
CA ASP A 8 4.63 -13.65 -3.14
C ASP A 8 4.96 -12.19 -2.79
N ILE A 9 4.35 -11.65 -1.73
CA ILE A 9 4.57 -10.28 -1.24
C ILE A 9 5.69 -10.26 -0.21
N GLU A 10 6.68 -9.41 -0.43
CA GLU A 10 7.82 -9.24 0.48
C GLU A 10 7.51 -8.19 1.55
N TRP A 11 7.05 -8.62 2.73
CA TRP A 11 6.72 -7.74 3.85
C TRP A 11 7.98 -7.13 4.52
N PRO A 12 7.93 -5.91 5.07
CA PRO A 12 6.75 -5.05 5.21
C PRO A 12 6.28 -4.46 3.87
N ALA A 13 5.07 -3.91 3.88
CA ALA A 13 4.51 -3.22 2.73
C ALA A 13 3.87 -1.89 3.15
N VAL A 14 3.60 -1.06 2.16
CA VAL A 14 2.87 0.20 2.34
C VAL A 14 1.71 0.24 1.37
N VAL A 15 0.52 0.60 1.86
CA VAL A 15 -0.65 0.88 1.02
C VAL A 15 -0.81 2.39 0.82
N LYS A 16 -0.94 2.81 -0.44
CA LYS A 16 -1.35 4.15 -0.85
C LYS A 16 -2.78 4.08 -1.38
N LEU A 17 -3.71 4.66 -0.63
CA LEU A 17 -5.06 4.90 -1.12
C LEU A 17 -5.04 6.14 -2.04
N SER A 18 -5.73 6.11 -3.16
CA SER A 18 -5.80 7.24 -4.09
C SER A 18 -6.46 8.48 -3.46
N GLN A 19 -7.39 8.24 -2.54
CA GLN A 19 -8.23 9.25 -1.89
C GLN A 19 -7.62 9.85 -0.61
N ASN A 20 -6.51 9.31 -0.10
CA ASN A 20 -5.87 9.78 1.13
C ASN A 20 -4.36 9.92 0.91
N ASP A 21 -3.76 11.03 1.33
CA ASP A 21 -2.31 11.25 1.26
C ASP A 21 -1.54 10.45 2.32
N GLU A 22 -2.21 10.00 3.38
CA GLU A 22 -1.64 9.08 4.35
C GLU A 22 -1.30 7.73 3.71
N LEU A 23 -0.15 7.20 4.11
CA LEU A 23 0.31 5.86 3.81
C LEU A 23 -0.03 4.94 4.98
N LEU A 24 -0.43 3.72 4.67
CA LEU A 24 -0.71 2.71 5.67
C LEU A 24 0.45 1.70 5.70
N TYR A 25 1.23 1.71 6.79
CA TYR A 25 2.29 0.73 6.98
C TYR A 25 1.73 -0.63 7.41
N LEU A 26 2.15 -1.68 6.71
CA LEU A 26 1.77 -3.06 6.98
C LEU A 26 3.04 -3.85 7.31
N ALA A 27 3.23 -4.18 8.58
CA ALA A 27 4.40 -4.90 9.04
C ALA A 27 4.39 -6.37 8.55
N HIS A 28 3.20 -6.96 8.42
CA HIS A 28 3.02 -8.37 8.08
C HIS A 28 1.77 -8.60 7.22
N GLN A 29 1.71 -9.79 6.61
CA GLN A 29 0.55 -10.26 5.84
C GLN A 29 -0.79 -10.14 6.59
N ARG A 30 -0.81 -10.33 7.91
CA ARG A 30 -2.04 -10.21 8.71
C ARG A 30 -2.62 -8.79 8.68
N ASP A 31 -1.75 -7.78 8.62
CA ASP A 31 -2.16 -6.37 8.66
C ASP A 31 -2.90 -6.02 7.36
N TRP A 32 -2.48 -6.62 6.23
CA TRP A 32 -3.24 -6.57 4.97
C TRP A 32 -4.61 -7.26 5.08
N LEU A 33 -4.70 -8.43 5.70
CA LEU A 33 -5.97 -9.13 5.87
C LEU A 33 -6.96 -8.30 6.68
N GLU A 34 -6.49 -7.69 7.77
CA GLU A 34 -7.29 -6.80 8.61
C GLU A 34 -7.76 -5.58 7.81
N LEU A 35 -6.84 -4.91 7.12
CA LEU A 35 -7.16 -3.77 6.25
C LEU A 35 -8.16 -4.15 5.16
N ALA A 36 -7.93 -5.27 4.47
CA ALA A 36 -8.76 -5.75 3.38
C ALA A 36 -10.21 -6.01 3.82
N CYS A 37 -10.39 -6.56 5.02
CA CYS A 37 -11.70 -6.77 5.64
C CYS A 37 -12.38 -5.44 6.01
N LEU A 38 -11.64 -4.48 6.56
CA LEU A 38 -12.18 -3.18 6.97
C LEU A 38 -12.55 -2.29 5.77
N TYR A 39 -11.77 -2.35 4.69
CA TYR A 39 -11.88 -1.48 3.52
C TYR A 39 -12.48 -2.18 2.29
N GLN A 40 -13.16 -3.33 2.46
CA GLN A 40 -13.61 -4.19 1.36
C GLN A 40 -14.40 -3.46 0.25
N HIS A 41 -15.09 -2.36 0.58
CA HIS A 41 -15.87 -1.55 -0.36
C HIS A 41 -15.31 -0.15 -0.63
N HIS A 42 -14.15 0.17 -0.05
CA HIS A 42 -13.53 1.48 -0.14
C HIS A 42 -12.35 1.51 -1.11
N PHE A 43 -11.79 0.35 -1.47
CA PHE A 43 -10.70 0.31 -2.44
C PHE A 43 -11.16 0.74 -3.84
N THR A 44 -10.30 1.50 -4.50
CA THR A 44 -10.42 1.93 -5.89
C THR A 44 -9.34 1.27 -6.75
N GLU A 45 -9.54 1.21 -8.06
CA GLU A 45 -8.53 0.63 -8.97
C GLU A 45 -7.21 1.42 -9.05
N GLU A 46 -7.18 2.63 -8.46
CA GLU A 46 -5.99 3.48 -8.37
C GLU A 46 -5.17 3.21 -7.10
N ASP A 47 -5.72 2.46 -6.14
CA ASP A 47 -5.06 2.13 -4.89
C ASP A 47 -3.95 1.12 -5.12
N GLN A 48 -2.86 1.30 -4.37
CA GLN A 48 -1.61 0.60 -4.61
C GLN A 48 -1.04 0.03 -3.33
N LEU A 49 -0.40 -1.13 -3.44
CA LEU A 49 0.47 -1.70 -2.43
C LEU A 49 1.90 -1.73 -2.99
N LEU A 50 2.86 -1.29 -2.19
CA LEU A 50 4.29 -1.38 -2.47
C LEU A 50 4.93 -2.28 -1.42
N ASP A 51 5.59 -3.36 -1.84
CA ASP A 51 6.31 -4.27 -0.95
C ASP A 51 7.78 -3.85 -0.75
N SER A 52 8.45 -4.47 0.22
CA SER A 52 9.81 -4.09 0.63
C SER A 52 10.88 -4.38 -0.43
N ALA A 53 10.59 -5.26 -1.38
CA ALA A 53 11.42 -5.52 -2.56
C ALA A 53 11.22 -4.46 -3.66
N GLY A 54 10.23 -3.57 -3.50
CA GLY A 54 9.90 -2.51 -4.46
C GLY A 54 8.93 -2.96 -5.55
N HIS A 55 8.32 -4.13 -5.42
CA HIS A 55 7.25 -4.53 -6.32
C HIS A 55 5.99 -3.74 -6.00
N ARG A 56 5.34 -3.29 -7.07
CA ARG A 56 4.10 -2.52 -6.99
C ARG A 56 2.93 -3.39 -7.43
N TYR A 57 1.84 -3.30 -6.68
CA TYR A 57 0.60 -4.01 -6.93
C TYR A 57 -0.55 -3.02 -6.99
N ARG A 58 -1.48 -3.22 -7.93
CA ARG A 58 -2.79 -2.54 -7.88
C ARG A 58 -3.74 -3.36 -7.05
N ILE A 59 -4.54 -2.69 -6.23
CA ILE A 59 -5.59 -3.32 -5.43
C ILE A 59 -6.86 -3.31 -6.28
N ARG A 60 -7.31 -4.50 -6.70
CA ARG A 60 -8.59 -4.65 -7.39
C ARG A 60 -9.63 -5.11 -6.37
N ALA A 61 -10.53 -4.20 -6.00
CA ALA A 61 -11.73 -4.55 -5.26
C ALA A 61 -12.56 -5.55 -6.08
N ASN A 62 -13.10 -6.57 -5.42
CA ASN A 62 -14.05 -7.46 -6.07
C ASN A 62 -15.44 -6.79 -6.10
N PRO A 63 -16.01 -6.50 -7.28
CA PRO A 63 -17.38 -6.02 -7.36
C PRO A 63 -18.31 -7.11 -6.83
N ARG A 64 -19.22 -6.74 -5.91
CA ARG A 64 -20.15 -7.66 -5.24
C ARG A 64 -20.75 -8.69 -6.21
N THR A 65 -20.47 -9.97 -6.02
CA THR A 65 -21.46 -11.01 -6.30
C THR A 65 -22.33 -11.10 -5.06
N VAL A 66 -23.55 -10.54 -5.15
CA VAL A 66 -24.58 -10.70 -4.12
C VAL A 66 -25.12 -12.14 -4.22
N HIS A 67 -24.28 -13.13 -3.92
CA HIS A 67 -24.70 -14.52 -3.92
C HIS A 67 -24.04 -15.25 -2.74
N GLU A 68 -24.84 -15.36 -1.68
CA GLU A 68 -24.97 -16.51 -0.78
C GLU A 68 -23.77 -16.93 0.10
N ASP A 69 -22.55 -16.46 -0.15
CA ASP A 69 -21.39 -16.76 0.69
C ASP A 69 -21.08 -15.60 1.66
N PRO A 70 -21.17 -15.80 2.99
CA PRO A 70 -20.89 -14.76 3.98
C PRO A 70 -19.40 -14.38 4.04
N VAL A 71 -18.53 -15.15 3.40
CA VAL A 71 -17.10 -14.86 3.27
C VAL A 71 -16.88 -14.15 1.93
N GLY A 72 -17.07 -12.83 1.90
CA GLY A 72 -16.76 -12.05 0.70
C GLY A 72 -15.30 -12.23 0.30
N GLU A 73 -15.04 -12.34 -1.00
CA GLU A 73 -13.68 -12.52 -1.51
C GLU A 73 -12.80 -11.29 -1.17
N LEU A 74 -11.55 -11.55 -0.76
CA LEU A 74 -10.55 -10.51 -0.53
C LEU A 74 -10.22 -9.77 -1.84
N PRO A 75 -9.86 -8.48 -1.77
CA PRO A 75 -9.33 -7.75 -2.93
C PRO A 75 -8.13 -8.47 -3.54
N GLN A 76 -8.06 -8.49 -4.87
CA GLN A 76 -6.93 -9.07 -5.58
C GLN A 76 -5.77 -8.08 -5.67
N LEU A 77 -4.56 -8.57 -5.50
CA LEU A 77 -3.34 -7.81 -5.77
C LEU A 77 -2.82 -8.17 -7.16
N LEU A 78 -2.68 -7.15 -8.01
CA LEU A 78 -2.24 -7.31 -9.40
C LEU A 78 -0.86 -6.70 -9.56
N GLN A 79 0.16 -7.56 -9.69
CA GLN A 79 1.53 -7.08 -9.86
C GLN A 79 1.66 -6.27 -11.15
N GLN A 80 2.29 -5.11 -11.02
CA GLN A 80 2.61 -4.22 -12.11
C GLN A 80 3.97 -4.61 -12.70
N GLU A 81 4.10 -4.57 -14.03
CA GLU A 81 5.35 -4.93 -14.71
C GLU A 81 6.49 -3.94 -14.43
N GLN A 82 6.13 -2.69 -14.10
CA GLN A 82 7.08 -1.65 -13.76
C GLN A 82 7.03 -1.39 -12.26
N ASN A 83 8.19 -1.49 -11.62
CA ASN A 83 8.40 -1.05 -10.24
C ASN A 83 8.08 0.45 -10.11
N LEU A 84 7.73 0.87 -8.89
CA LEU A 84 7.52 2.28 -8.60
C LEU A 84 8.86 3.02 -8.66
N PRO A 85 9.00 4.10 -9.45
CA PRO A 85 10.22 4.91 -9.41
C PRO A 85 10.48 5.42 -8.00
N LEU A 86 11.74 5.36 -7.54
CA LEU A 86 12.11 5.80 -6.20
C LEU A 86 11.69 7.26 -5.93
N THR A 87 11.79 8.12 -6.95
CA THR A 87 11.35 9.53 -6.87
C THR A 87 9.86 9.68 -6.57
N ASP A 88 9.02 8.74 -7.03
CA ASP A 88 7.60 8.78 -6.75
C ASP A 88 7.32 8.26 -5.34
N PHE A 89 8.07 7.24 -4.89
CA PHE A 89 7.97 6.81 -3.49
C PHE A 89 8.41 7.90 -2.51
N ILE A 90 9.46 8.66 -2.83
CA ILE A 90 9.86 9.83 -2.03
C ILE A 90 8.70 10.82 -1.89
N LYS A 91 7.99 11.13 -3.00
CA LYS A 91 6.82 12.02 -2.95
C LYS A 91 5.70 11.44 -2.09
N TRP A 92 5.45 10.12 -2.16
CA TRP A 92 4.44 9.48 -1.32
C TRP A 92 4.76 9.66 0.17
N VAL A 93 6.00 9.37 0.58
CA VAL A 93 6.44 9.52 1.98
C VAL A 93 6.40 10.99 2.42
N GLN A 94 6.75 11.91 1.53
CA GLN A 94 6.63 13.34 1.79
C GLN A 94 5.17 13.77 2.01
N ASN A 95 4.26 13.36 1.14
CA ASN A 95 2.84 13.66 1.28
C ASN A 95 2.28 13.08 2.59
N HIS A 96 2.65 11.85 2.94
CA HIS A 96 2.31 11.23 4.23
C HIS A 96 2.74 12.08 5.43
N ALA A 97 4.03 12.43 5.48
CA ALA A 97 4.56 13.27 6.54
C ALA A 97 3.86 14.64 6.61
N THR A 98 3.46 15.20 5.47
CA THR A 98 2.69 16.45 5.40
C THR A 98 1.28 16.27 5.97
N ALA A 99 0.60 15.18 5.61
CA ALA A 99 -0.73 14.85 6.12
C ALA A 99 -0.72 14.68 7.65
N LEU A 100 0.38 14.14 8.20
CA LEU A 100 0.64 14.05 9.64
C LEU A 100 1.12 15.35 10.30
N GLY A 101 1.22 16.46 9.57
CA GLY A 101 1.56 17.78 10.11
C GLY A 101 3.05 18.02 10.36
N GLN A 102 3.95 17.23 9.78
CA GLN A 102 5.39 17.43 9.94
C GLN A 102 5.86 18.72 9.23
N CYS A 103 6.74 19.49 9.87
CA CYS A 103 7.13 20.83 9.40
C CYS A 103 8.30 20.85 8.40
N CYS A 104 9.04 19.74 8.23
CA CYS A 104 10.31 19.69 7.48
C CYS A 104 10.32 18.69 6.31
N VAL A 105 9.15 18.42 5.72
CA VAL A 105 8.93 17.35 4.75
C VAL A 105 9.78 17.47 3.49
N ALA A 106 10.00 18.68 2.96
CA ALA A 106 10.73 18.87 1.70
C ALA A 106 12.20 18.38 1.74
N LYS A 107 12.74 18.12 2.93
CA LYS A 107 14.10 17.58 3.13
C LYS A 107 14.14 16.06 3.31
N LEU A 108 12.99 15.40 3.44
CA LEU A 108 12.93 13.94 3.49
C LEU A 108 13.37 13.38 2.14
N ALA A 109 14.49 12.66 2.15
CA ALA A 109 15.03 11.98 0.98
C ALA A 109 15.68 10.68 1.44
N PHE A 110 15.63 9.68 0.58
CA PHE A 110 16.22 8.36 0.79
C PHE A 110 16.63 7.77 -0.57
N THR A 111 17.52 6.79 -0.55
CA THR A 111 18.10 6.21 -1.78
C THR A 111 17.61 4.78 -2.05
N THR A 112 16.79 4.21 -1.16
CA THR A 112 16.28 2.83 -1.29
C THR A 112 14.83 2.72 -0.80
N ILE A 113 14.10 1.72 -1.30
CA ILE A 113 12.72 1.42 -0.85
C ILE A 113 12.72 1.09 0.65
N SER A 114 13.66 0.27 1.13
CA SER A 114 13.72 -0.13 2.53
C SER A 114 13.89 1.06 3.49
N GLN A 115 14.71 2.06 3.13
CA GLN A 115 14.83 3.30 3.90
C GLN A 115 13.52 4.09 3.91
N GLY A 116 12.83 4.20 2.77
CA GLY A 116 11.53 4.87 2.70
C GLY A 116 10.49 4.17 3.57
N MET A 117 10.44 2.84 3.58
CA MET A 117 9.54 2.07 4.43
C MET A 117 9.82 2.27 5.92
N GLU A 118 11.09 2.30 6.31
CA GLU A 118 11.48 2.56 7.70
C GLU A 118 11.03 3.95 8.15
N ILE A 119 11.14 4.95 7.27
CA ILE A 119 10.63 6.30 7.55
C ILE A 119 9.12 6.28 7.76
N VAL A 120 8.35 5.62 6.88
CA VAL A 120 6.88 5.50 7.06
C VAL A 120 6.55 4.85 8.40
N ARG A 121 7.22 3.74 8.73
CA ARG A 121 7.06 3.05 10.02
C ARG A 121 7.25 4.00 11.21
N THR A 122 8.31 4.82 11.19
CA THR A 122 8.60 5.77 12.29
C THR A 122 7.67 6.97 12.35
N LEU A 123 6.99 7.31 11.25
CA LEU A 123 6.01 8.40 11.23
C LEU A 123 4.65 8.00 11.82
N ASP A 124 4.34 6.70 11.78
CA ASP A 124 3.09 6.12 12.30
C ASP A 124 3.16 5.77 13.80
N GLU A 125 4.34 5.90 14.42
CA GLU A 125 4.59 5.74 15.88
C GLU A 125 4.37 7.05 16.66
#